data_AF-A0AAU8FYW2-F1
#
_entry.id   AF-A0AAU8FYW2-F1
#
_cell.length_a   1.000
_cell.length_b   1.000
_cell.length_c   1.000
_cell.angle_alpha   90.00
_cell.angle_beta   90.00
_cell.angle_gamma   90.00
#
_symmetry.space_group_name_H-M   'P 1'
#
loop_
_entity.id
_entity.type
_entity.pdbx_description
1 polymer ?
#
loop_
_entity_poly.entity_id
_entity_poly.type
_entity_poly.pdbx_seq_one_letter_code
_entity_poly.pdbx_strand_id
1 'polypeptide(L)'
;MSGRESFAPNLPRRRVDPAPDLARAVEHARILRGAGDAAGAARVLDRAFDAEGVRARTVSEPLRFRALVLRAELALRLHDDAGAARFLAGAEALPLLADALAALDDERHLVEELREQLAADEG
;
A
#
# COMPACT_ATOMS: atom_id res chain seq x y z
N MET A 1 -21.52 11.18 -53.10
CA MET A 1 -20.16 10.68 -52.84
C MET A 1 -19.97 10.65 -51.33
N SER A 2 -20.14 9.49 -50.70
CA SER A 2 -20.07 9.33 -49.23
C SER A 2 -18.63 9.08 -48.78
N GLY A 3 -18.19 9.88 -47.81
CA GLY A 3 -16.86 9.85 -47.25
C GLY A 3 -16.69 8.80 -46.16
N ARG A 4 -15.63 7.99 -46.33
CA ARG A 4 -14.72 7.39 -45.33
C ARG A 4 -15.32 6.95 -43.99
N GLU A 5 -15.51 5.64 -43.88
CA GLU A 5 -15.54 4.94 -42.60
C GLU A 5 -14.13 4.92 -41.99
N SER A 6 -13.98 5.59 -40.86
CA SER A 6 -12.76 5.58 -40.05
C SER A 6 -12.62 4.25 -39.33
N PHE A 7 -11.78 3.36 -39.85
CA PHE A 7 -11.33 2.18 -39.13
C PHE A 7 -10.27 2.58 -38.10
N ALA A 8 -10.69 2.85 -36.87
CA ALA A 8 -9.77 2.90 -35.73
C ALA A 8 -9.39 1.44 -35.33
N PRO A 9 -8.10 1.08 -35.27
CA PRO A 9 -7.69 -0.24 -34.83
C PRO A 9 -8.00 -0.41 -33.34
N ASN A 10 -8.83 -1.40 -33.02
CA ASN A 10 -9.12 -1.83 -31.66
C ASN A 10 -7.87 -2.51 -31.07
N LEU A 11 -6.96 -1.72 -30.50
CA LEU A 11 -5.84 -2.24 -29.73
C LEU A 11 -6.39 -2.95 -28.49
N PRO A 12 -5.92 -4.18 -28.18
CA PRO A 12 -6.37 -4.89 -26.99
C PRO A 12 -6.04 -4.04 -25.77
N ARG A 13 -7.08 -3.53 -25.08
CA ARG A 13 -6.92 -2.92 -23.76
C ARG A 13 -6.28 -3.98 -22.88
N ARG A 14 -5.01 -3.77 -22.52
CA ARG A 14 -4.31 -4.56 -21.50
C ARG A 14 -5.24 -4.59 -20.29
N ARG A 15 -5.86 -5.75 -20.01
CA ARG A 15 -6.58 -5.95 -18.76
C ARG A 15 -5.52 -5.83 -17.68
N VAL A 16 -5.45 -4.65 -17.06
CA VAL A 16 -4.73 -4.51 -15.80
C VAL A 16 -5.57 -5.30 -14.83
N ASP A 17 -5.15 -6.53 -14.54
CA ASP A 17 -5.78 -7.28 -13.47
C ASP A 17 -5.75 -6.39 -12.22
N PRO A 18 -6.90 -6.19 -11.55
CA PRO A 18 -6.94 -5.34 -10.38
C PRO A 18 -5.97 -5.92 -9.37
N ALA A 19 -4.90 -5.17 -9.12
CA ALA A 19 -3.84 -5.66 -8.26
C ALA A 19 -4.43 -6.04 -6.89
N PRO A 20 -4.01 -7.21 -6.34
CA PRO A 20 -4.67 -7.81 -5.20
C PRO A 20 -4.65 -6.87 -4.00
N ASP A 21 -5.79 -6.79 -3.31
CA ASP A 21 -5.87 -6.14 -2.00
C ASP A 21 -4.87 -6.78 -1.04
N LEU A 22 -4.20 -5.95 -0.23
CA LEU A 22 -3.12 -6.40 0.66
C LEU A 22 -3.61 -7.48 1.63
N ALA A 23 -4.85 -7.39 2.10
CA ALA A 23 -5.43 -8.40 3.01
C ALA A 23 -5.47 -9.78 2.36
N ARG A 24 -5.93 -9.85 1.11
CA ARG A 24 -5.97 -11.10 0.34
C ARG A 24 -4.57 -11.60 0.01
N ALA A 25 -3.65 -10.70 -0.30
CA ALA A 25 -2.26 -11.05 -0.58
C ALA A 25 -1.56 -11.67 0.64
N VAL A 26 -1.76 -11.10 1.84
CA VAL A 26 -1.23 -11.63 3.10
C VAL A 26 -1.74 -13.05 3.36
N GLU A 27 -3.04 -13.27 3.18
CA GLU A 27 -3.62 -14.60 3.39
C GLU A 27 -3.05 -15.63 2.40
N HIS A 28 -2.99 -15.28 1.12
CA HIS A 28 -2.43 -16.16 0.10
C HIS A 28 -0.94 -16.45 0.34
N ALA A 29 -0.15 -15.45 0.75
CA ALA A 29 1.26 -15.64 1.07
C ALA A 29 1.47 -16.60 2.24
N ARG A 30 0.60 -16.59 3.27
CA ARG A 30 0.65 -17.55 4.39
C ARG A 30 0.41 -18.97 3.94
N ILE A 31 -0.55 -19.18 3.04
CA ILE A 31 -0.85 -20.50 2.46
C ILE A 31 0.38 -21.01 1.68
N LEU A 32 0.94 -20.20 0.79
CA LEU A 32 2.13 -20.57 0.01
C LEU A 32 3.34 -20.88 0.89
N ARG A 33 3.58 -20.05 1.92
CA ARG A 33 4.64 -20.30 2.91
C ARG A 33 4.43 -21.63 3.64
N GLY A 34 3.19 -21.93 4.05
CA GLY A 34 2.83 -23.20 4.68
C GLY A 34 3.05 -24.41 3.77
N ALA A 35 2.86 -24.23 2.47
CA ALA A 35 3.17 -25.23 1.44
C ALA A 35 4.67 -25.31 1.08
N GLY A 36 5.53 -24.48 1.69
CA GLY A 36 6.98 -24.45 1.42
C GLY A 36 7.40 -23.55 0.25
N ASP A 37 6.46 -22.90 -0.45
CA ASP A 37 6.76 -21.98 -1.55
C ASP A 37 7.03 -20.55 -1.03
N ALA A 38 8.20 -20.35 -0.42
CA ALA A 38 8.62 -19.06 0.09
C ALA A 38 8.77 -18.01 -1.03
N ALA A 39 9.25 -18.42 -2.21
CA ALA A 39 9.45 -17.53 -3.35
C ALA A 39 8.13 -17.08 -3.99
N GLY A 40 7.13 -17.96 -4.07
CA GLY A 40 5.77 -17.62 -4.49
C GLY A 40 5.10 -16.68 -3.49
N ALA A 41 5.21 -16.96 -2.19
CA ALA A 41 4.67 -16.11 -1.14
C ALA A 41 5.24 -14.67 -1.21
N ALA A 42 6.56 -14.55 -1.37
CA ALA A 42 7.23 -13.25 -1.52
C ALA A 42 6.72 -12.48 -2.74
N ARG A 43 6.62 -13.14 -3.91
CA ARG A 43 6.11 -12.54 -5.15
C ARG A 43 4.66 -12.06 -5.06
N VAL A 44 3.83 -12.69 -4.23
CA VAL A 44 2.45 -12.24 -4.00
C VAL A 44 2.43 -10.94 -3.20
N LEU A 45 3.25 -10.86 -2.13
CA LEU A 45 3.36 -9.65 -1.30
C LEU A 45 3.99 -8.48 -2.07
N ASP A 46 5.05 -8.72 -2.84
CA ASP A 46 5.73 -7.67 -3.62
C ASP A 46 4.75 -6.97 -4.57
N ARG A 47 3.92 -7.73 -5.30
CA ARG A 47 2.88 -7.16 -6.17
C ARG A 47 1.81 -6.37 -5.41
N ALA A 48 1.50 -6.76 -4.18
CA ALA A 48 0.52 -6.06 -3.36
C ALA A 48 1.09 -4.72 -2.85
N PHE A 49 2.36 -4.70 -2.43
CA PHE A 49 3.05 -3.47 -2.05
C PHE A 49 3.17 -2.48 -3.22
N ASP A 50 3.54 -2.96 -4.41
CA ASP A 50 3.62 -2.13 -5.62
C ASP A 50 2.26 -1.47 -5.94
N ALA A 51 1.17 -2.20 -5.72
CA ALA A 51 -0.18 -1.72 -5.96
C ALA A 51 -0.71 -0.79 -4.87
N GLU A 52 -0.26 -0.98 -3.63
CA GLU A 52 -0.60 -0.14 -2.49
C GLU A 52 0.05 1.24 -2.60
N GLY A 53 1.30 1.32 -3.09
CA GLY A 53 1.97 2.59 -3.38
C GLY A 53 1.20 3.48 -4.38
N VAL A 54 0.35 2.88 -5.21
CA VAL A 54 -0.55 3.58 -6.14
C VAL A 54 -1.89 3.97 -5.49
N ARG A 55 -2.29 3.34 -4.38
CA ARG A 55 -3.60 3.51 -3.71
C ARG A 55 -3.44 3.96 -2.25
N ALA A 56 -2.72 5.06 -2.06
CA ALA A 56 -2.19 5.54 -0.78
C ALA A 56 -3.19 5.85 0.38
N ARG A 57 -4.46 5.38 0.40
CA ARG A 57 -5.46 5.86 1.39
C ARG A 57 -6.37 4.83 2.05
N THR A 58 -6.19 3.50 1.90
CA THR A 58 -7.23 2.56 2.39
C THR A 58 -6.76 1.32 3.15
N VAL A 59 -5.47 1.18 3.46
CA VAL A 59 -5.00 -0.02 4.19
C VAL A 59 -4.69 0.31 5.65
N SER A 60 -5.22 -0.50 6.56
CA SER A 60 -4.95 -0.32 7.99
C SER A 60 -3.48 -0.63 8.32
N GLU A 61 -2.84 0.26 9.09
CA GLU A 61 -1.43 0.12 9.48
C GLU A 61 -1.10 -1.23 10.13
N PRO A 62 -1.97 -1.84 10.97
CA PRO A 62 -1.71 -3.17 11.53
C PRO A 62 -1.60 -4.26 10.45
N LEU A 63 -2.33 -4.13 9.34
CA LEU A 63 -2.24 -5.08 8.23
C LEU A 63 -0.93 -4.87 7.45
N ARG A 64 -0.54 -3.62 7.21
CA ARG A 64 0.73 -3.29 6.55
C ARG A 64 1.92 -3.78 7.38
N PHE A 65 1.89 -3.59 8.71
CA PHE A 65 2.89 -4.12 9.63
C PHE A 65 3.04 -5.65 9.50
N ARG A 66 1.92 -6.38 9.55
CA ARG A 66 1.92 -7.85 9.41
C ARG A 66 2.46 -8.30 8.05
N ALA A 67 2.15 -7.57 6.97
CA ALA A 67 2.66 -7.87 5.63
C ALA A 67 4.19 -7.68 5.56
N LEU A 68 4.72 -6.59 6.12
CA LEU A 68 6.15 -6.30 6.13
C LEU A 68 6.94 -7.33 6.93
N VAL A 69 6.46 -7.70 8.12
CA VAL A 69 7.08 -8.75 8.94
C VAL A 69 7.08 -10.10 8.22
N LEU A 70 5.95 -10.48 7.60
CA LEU A 70 5.87 -11.72 6.82
C LEU A 70 6.86 -11.71 5.64
N ARG A 71 7.00 -10.57 4.96
CA ARG A 71 7.93 -10.45 3.84
C ARG A 71 9.40 -10.51 4.28
N ALA A 72 9.73 -10.00 5.46
CA ALA A 72 11.04 -10.13 6.08
C ALA A 72 11.37 -11.59 6.43
N GLU A 73 10.42 -12.31 7.04
CA GLU A 73 10.56 -13.75 7.33
C GLU A 73 10.86 -14.55 6.05
N LEU A 74 10.13 -14.25 4.97
CA LEU A 74 10.32 -14.90 3.67
C LEU A 74 11.68 -14.55 3.05
N ALA A 75 12.16 -13.31 3.21
CA ALA A 75 13.48 -12.90 2.74
C ALA A 75 14.59 -13.71 3.43
N LEU A 76 14.52 -13.89 4.76
CA LEU A 76 15.47 -14.73 5.50
C LEU A 76 15.47 -16.19 5.01
N ARG A 77 14.29 -16.76 4.73
CA ARG A 77 14.17 -18.12 4.16
C ARG A 77 14.74 -18.23 2.75
N LEU A 78 14.85 -17.13 2.03
CA LEU A 78 15.43 -17.03 0.70
C LEU A 78 16.90 -16.57 0.73
N HIS A 79 17.51 -16.46 1.93
CA HIS A 79 18.87 -15.96 2.14
C HIS A 79 19.09 -14.53 1.61
N ASP A 80 18.05 -13.70 1.66
CA ASP A 80 18.08 -12.28 1.31
C ASP A 80 18.07 -11.43 2.59
N ASP A 81 19.21 -11.38 3.28
CA ASP A 81 19.35 -10.67 4.57
C ASP A 81 19.16 -9.15 4.41
N ALA A 82 19.64 -8.59 3.30
CA ALA A 82 19.47 -7.17 2.99
C ALA A 82 17.99 -6.82 2.77
N GLY A 83 17.26 -7.66 2.05
CA GLY A 83 15.81 -7.53 1.90
C GLY A 83 15.10 -7.65 3.24
N ALA A 84 15.46 -8.64 4.07
CA ALA A 84 14.88 -8.81 5.40
C ALA A 84 15.04 -7.55 6.26
N ALA A 85 16.25 -6.99 6.33
CA ALA A 85 16.52 -5.76 7.06
C ALA A 85 15.69 -4.58 6.55
N ARG A 86 15.56 -4.44 5.22
CA ARG A 86 14.75 -3.39 4.60
C ARG A 86 13.27 -3.50 4.99
N PHE A 87 12.69 -4.69 4.98
CA PHE A 87 11.28 -4.88 5.32
C PHE A 87 11.01 -4.66 6.81
N LEU A 88 11.96 -5.04 7.69
CA LEU A 88 11.87 -4.75 9.13
C LEU A 88 11.93 -3.25 9.41
N ALA A 89 12.87 -2.53 8.79
CA ALA A 89 12.95 -1.07 8.90
C ALA A 89 11.64 -0.39 8.45
N GLY A 90 11.02 -0.90 7.39
CA GLY A 90 9.70 -0.42 6.96
C GLY A 90 8.59 -0.66 8.00
N ALA A 91 8.64 -1.78 8.73
CA ALA A 91 7.66 -2.09 9.77
C ALA A 91 7.82 -1.19 11.00
N GLU A 92 9.06 -0.91 11.39
CA GLU A 92 9.42 -0.02 12.50
C GLU A 92 9.02 1.44 12.23
N ALA A 93 8.98 1.86 10.96
CA ALA A 93 8.57 3.20 10.57
C ALA A 93 7.06 3.44 10.66
N LEU A 94 6.22 2.39 10.74
CA LEU A 94 4.76 2.56 10.75
C LEU A 94 4.21 3.25 12.00
N PRO A 95 4.59 2.86 13.23
CA PRO A 95 4.18 3.60 14.43
C PRO A 95 4.60 5.08 14.39
N LEU A 96 5.81 5.37 13.90
CA LEU A 96 6.31 6.74 13.76
C LEU A 96 5.47 7.56 12.77
N LEU A 97 5.01 6.92 11.69
CA LEU A 97 4.12 7.55 10.72
C LEU A 97 2.73 7.80 11.32
N ALA A 98 2.20 6.86 12.11
CA ALA A 98 0.92 7.00 12.80
C ALA A 98 0.94 8.19 13.76
N ASP A 99 1.99 8.30 14.58
CA ASP A 99 2.17 9.40 15.53
C ASP A 99 2.31 10.75 14.80
N ALA A 100 3.06 10.79 13.69
CA ALA A 100 3.21 11.99 12.88
C ALA A 100 1.89 12.42 12.21
N LEU A 101 1.09 11.47 11.74
CA LEU A 101 -0.23 11.75 11.15
C LEU A 101 -1.22 12.25 12.21
N ALA A 102 -1.21 11.68 13.41
CA ALA A 102 -2.02 12.17 14.53
C ALA A 102 -1.66 13.62 14.89
N ALA A 103 -0.37 13.93 15.01
CA ALA A 103 0.08 15.29 15.27
C ALA A 103 -0.36 16.29 14.18
N LEU A 104 -0.32 15.89 12.91
CA LEU A 104 -0.81 16.71 11.79
C LEU A 104 -2.33 16.91 11.82
N ASP A 105 -3.10 15.90 12.23
CA ASP A 105 -4.56 16.04 12.38
C ASP A 105 -4.90 17.01 13.52
N ASP A 106 -4.17 16.99 14.64
CA ASP A 106 -4.30 17.94 15.74
C ASP A 106 -3.96 19.38 15.29
N GLU A 107 -2.86 19.56 14.56
CA GLU A 107 -2.48 20.85 13.98
C GLU A 107 -3.56 21.38 13.01
N ARG A 108 -4.13 20.51 12.18
CA ARG A 108 -5.23 20.88 11.27
C ARG A 108 -6.45 21.33 12.07
N HIS A 109 -6.78 20.63 13.15
CA HIS A 109 -7.90 21.00 14.02
C HIS A 109 -7.70 22.39 14.63
N LEU A 110 -6.52 22.67 15.18
CA LEU A 110 -6.17 23.98 15.70
C LEU A 110 -6.29 25.09 14.64
N VAL A 111 -5.88 24.83 13.40
CA VAL A 111 -6.04 25.79 12.30
C VAL A 111 -7.52 26.08 12.02
N GLU A 112 -8.41 25.10 12.14
CA GLU A 112 -9.85 25.32 12.01
C GLU A 112 -10.40 26.14 13.19
N GLU A 113 -10.02 25.81 14.43
CA GLU A 113 -10.42 26.59 15.61
C GLU A 113 -10.01 28.07 15.49
N LEU A 114 -8.77 28.34 15.06
CA LEU A 114 -8.28 29.71 14.87
C LEU A 114 -9.05 30.46 13.77
N ARG A 115 -9.47 29.78 12.70
CA ARG A 115 -10.30 30.38 11.65
C ARG A 115 -11.69 30.74 12.17
N GLU A 116 -12.28 29.87 13.00
CA GLU A 116 -13.57 30.12 13.63
C GLU A 116 -13.50 31.31 14.59
N GLN A 117 -12.43 31.41 15.39
CA GLN A 117 -12.21 32.56 16.29
C GLN A 117 -12.07 33.87 15.52
N LEU A 118 -11.26 33.90 14.45
CA LEU A 118 -11.12 35.09 13.61
C LEU A 118 -12.45 35.51 12.97
N ALA A 119 -13.26 34.55 12.51
CA ALA A 119 -14.57 34.85 11.95
C ALA A 119 -15.59 35.37 12.98
N ALA A 120 -15.44 34.96 14.25
CA ALA A 120 -16.29 35.43 15.34
C ALA A 120 -15.92 36.85 15.83
N ASP A 121 -14.65 37.24 15.75
CA ASP A 121 -14.16 38.57 16.15
C ASP A 121 -14.46 39.67 15.09
N GLU A 122 -14.75 39.29 13.84
CA GLU A 122 -15.13 40.21 12.76
C GLU A 122 -16.66 40.48 12.65
N GLY A 123 -17.47 39.86 13.52
CA GLY A 123 -18.95 39.90 13.52
C GLY A 123 -19.60 40.87 14.49
#